data_AF-A0A7Y5PLW8-F1
#
_entry.id   AF-A0A7Y5PLW8-F1
#
_cell.length_a   1.000
_cell.length_b   1.000
_cell.length_c   1.000
_cell.angle_alpha   90.00
_cell.angle_beta   90.00
_cell.angle_gamma   90.00
#
_symmetry.space_group_name_H-M   'P 1'
#
loop_
_entity.id
_entity.type
_entity.pdbx_description
1 polymer ?
#
loop_
_entity_poly.entity_id
_entity_poly.type
_entity_poly.pdbx_seq_one_letter_code
_entity_poly.pdbx_strand_id
1 'polypeptide(L)'
;MDTYLLDWANLLLRWLHVITAIAWVGSSFYFVWLDNNLIRPRSPDLLEKGVDGALWAVHGGGFYNPQKYMVAPRKIHTELHWFYWESYSTWLSGFALFTVLYLWNAGTFLVDRQVHDWSGSAAGAAALGFLVAFWALYDLICRTLGQRERGELLVGAAVALAVV
;
A
#
# COMPACT_ATOMS: atom_id res chain seq x y z
N MET A 1 -9.30 -7.46 34.52
CA MET A 1 -7.96 -7.59 33.90
C MET A 1 -8.08 -7.71 32.39
N ASP A 2 -9.00 -8.51 31.86
CA ASP A 2 -9.16 -8.72 30.41
C ASP A 2 -9.49 -7.44 29.63
N THR A 3 -10.40 -6.58 30.11
CA THR A 3 -10.72 -5.30 29.47
C THR A 3 -9.50 -4.37 29.37
N TYR A 4 -8.68 -4.33 30.43
CA TYR A 4 -7.46 -3.53 30.47
C TYR A 4 -6.42 -4.02 29.45
N LEU A 5 -6.26 -5.34 29.29
CA LEU A 5 -5.38 -5.92 28.28
C LEU A 5 -5.86 -5.60 26.86
N LEU A 6 -7.17 -5.62 26.63
CA LEU A 6 -7.75 -5.26 25.33
C LEU A 6 -7.55 -3.78 25.00
N ASP A 7 -7.66 -2.88 25.98
CA ASP A 7 -7.37 -1.45 25.78
C ASP A 7 -5.90 -1.21 25.40
N TRP A 8 -4.97 -1.88 26.09
CA TRP A 8 -3.54 -1.84 25.74
C TRP A 8 -3.28 -2.44 24.36
N ALA A 9 -3.88 -3.57 24.02
CA ALA A 9 -3.75 -4.18 22.70
C ALA A 9 -4.28 -3.23 21.61
N ASN A 10 -5.40 -2.54 21.86
CA ASN A 10 -5.95 -1.55 20.94
C ASN A 10 -4.98 -0.39 20.73
N LEU A 11 -4.42 0.15 21.81
CA LEU A 11 -3.44 1.23 21.75
C LEU A 11 -2.17 0.81 20.99
N LEU A 12 -1.61 -0.34 21.31
CA LEU A 12 -0.42 -0.88 20.64
C LEU A 12 -0.68 -1.15 19.16
N LEU A 13 -1.85 -1.67 18.80
CA LEU A 13 -2.21 -1.92 17.41
C LEU A 13 -2.34 -0.61 16.61
N ARG A 14 -2.89 0.46 17.21
CA ARG A 14 -2.93 1.78 16.59
C ARG A 14 -1.53 2.34 16.34
N TRP A 15 -0.65 2.24 17.34
CA TRP A 15 0.74 2.69 17.19
C TRP A 15 1.49 1.87 16.15
N LEU A 16 1.32 0.55 16.13
CA LEU A 16 1.87 -0.31 15.09
C LEU A 16 1.43 0.15 13.69
N HIS A 17 0.14 0.45 13.51
CA HIS A 17 -0.38 0.93 12.23
C HIS A 17 0.23 2.27 11.83
N VAL A 18 0.29 3.24 12.75
CA VAL A 18 0.90 4.56 12.47
C VAL A 18 2.38 4.42 12.10
N ILE A 19 3.14 3.62 12.85
CA ILE A 19 4.57 3.41 12.60
C ILE A 19 4.81 2.76 11.24
N THR A 20 4.06 1.70 10.93
CA THR A 20 4.19 1.01 9.63
C THR A 20 3.77 1.92 8.47
N ALA A 21 2.71 2.72 8.64
CA ALA A 21 2.30 3.70 7.64
C ALA A 21 3.37 4.77 7.38
N ILE A 22 4.04 5.27 8.43
CA ILE A 22 5.17 6.20 8.29
C ILE A 22 6.32 5.53 7.52
N ALA A 23 6.64 4.28 7.81
CA ALA A 23 7.68 3.54 7.10
C ALA A 23 7.33 3.34 5.61
N TRP A 24 6.07 3.00 5.29
CA TRP A 24 5.62 2.79 3.93
C TRP A 24 5.59 4.09 3.10
N VAL A 25 5.01 5.15 3.66
CA VAL A 25 4.97 6.46 2.99
C VAL A 25 6.38 7.05 2.88
N GLY A 26 7.21 6.91 3.91
CA GLY A 26 8.59 7.37 3.93
C GLY A 26 9.46 6.69 2.87
N SER A 27 9.39 5.36 2.77
CA SER A 27 10.08 4.61 1.70
C SER A 27 9.59 5.03 0.30
N SER A 28 8.28 5.25 0.14
CA SER A 28 7.71 5.75 -1.12
C SER A 28 8.29 7.11 -1.51
N PHE A 29 8.37 8.07 -0.59
CA PHE A 29 8.99 9.37 -0.88
C PHE A 29 10.46 9.25 -1.24
N TYR A 30 11.20 8.37 -0.56
CA TYR A 30 12.60 8.11 -0.89
C TYR A 30 12.74 7.56 -2.32
N PHE A 31 11.94 6.57 -2.71
CA PHE A 31 12.02 5.98 -4.05
C PHE A 31 11.54 6.93 -5.15
N VAL A 32 10.52 7.77 -4.89
CA VAL A 32 10.12 8.84 -5.83
C VAL A 32 11.26 9.84 -6.02
N TRP A 33 11.90 10.28 -4.94
CA TRP A 33 13.06 11.16 -5.04
C TRP A 33 14.21 10.49 -5.79
N LEU A 34 14.53 9.23 -5.47
CA LEU A 34 15.58 8.47 -6.13
C LEU A 34 15.31 8.36 -7.64
N ASP A 35 14.12 7.93 -8.03
CA ASP A 35 13.72 7.77 -9.43
C ASP A 35 13.79 9.07 -10.23
N ASN A 36 13.45 10.20 -9.60
CA ASN A 36 13.53 11.52 -10.24
C ASN A 36 14.97 12.05 -10.38
N ASN A 37 15.94 11.49 -9.66
CA ASN A 37 17.33 11.97 -9.62
C ASN A 37 18.34 10.97 -10.21
N LEU A 38 17.90 9.80 -10.66
CA LEU A 38 18.74 8.85 -11.38
C LEU A 38 19.05 9.37 -12.79
N ILE A 39 20.34 9.51 -13.09
CA ILE A 39 20.81 10.02 -14.39
C ILE A 39 21.53 8.90 -15.12
N ARG A 40 21.36 8.85 -16.45
CA ARG A 40 22.08 7.88 -17.28
C ARG A 40 23.61 7.99 -17.04
N PRO A 41 24.29 6.90 -16.68
CA PRO A 41 25.72 6.96 -16.38
C PRO A 41 26.54 7.26 -17.63
N ARG A 42 27.66 7.96 -17.44
CA ARG A 42 28.67 8.21 -18.49
C ARG A 42 29.82 7.22 -18.48
N SER A 43 29.93 6.39 -17.44
CA SER A 43 31.05 5.47 -17.31
C SER A 43 30.85 4.23 -18.19
N PRO A 44 31.86 3.82 -18.97
CA PRO A 44 31.75 2.66 -19.86
C PRO A 44 31.37 1.36 -19.12
N ASP A 45 31.87 1.17 -17.90
CA ASP A 45 31.65 -0.04 -17.10
C ASP A 45 30.20 -0.21 -16.62
N LEU A 46 29.51 0.88 -16.28
CA LEU A 46 28.10 0.85 -15.88
C LEU A 46 27.20 0.64 -17.10
N LEU A 47 27.56 1.25 -18.24
CA LEU A 47 26.85 1.04 -19.49
C LEU A 47 26.97 -0.41 -19.97
N GLU A 48 28.15 -1.02 -19.86
CA GLU A 48 28.37 -2.44 -20.19
C GLU A 48 27.54 -3.38 -19.30
N LYS A 49 27.36 -3.03 -18.02
CA LYS A 49 26.50 -3.76 -17.08
C LYS A 49 25.01 -3.58 -17.35
N GLY A 50 24.61 -2.65 -18.22
CA GLY A 50 23.21 -2.36 -18.54
C GLY A 50 22.52 -1.46 -17.51
N VAL A 51 23.27 -0.57 -16.84
CA VAL A 51 22.71 0.41 -15.90
C VAL A 51 22.06 1.56 -16.68
N ASP A 52 20.76 1.77 -16.46
CA ASP A 52 19.98 2.82 -17.12
C ASP A 52 20.04 4.15 -16.36
N GLY A 53 20.18 4.09 -15.04
CA GLY A 53 20.30 5.26 -14.18
C GLY A 53 21.21 4.99 -12.98
N ALA A 54 22.03 5.98 -12.62
CA ALA A 54 22.90 5.93 -11.45
C ALA A 54 22.85 7.26 -10.70
N LEU A 55 23.02 7.19 -9.38
CA LEU A 55 23.09 8.35 -8.49
C LEU A 55 24.25 8.15 -7.53
N TRP A 56 24.89 9.24 -7.08
CA TRP A 56 25.77 9.21 -5.92
C TRP A 56 25.10 9.96 -4.77
N ALA A 57 25.03 9.32 -3.61
CA ALA A 57 24.46 9.90 -2.39
C ALA A 57 25.42 9.70 -1.21
N VAL A 58 25.36 10.59 -0.22
CA VAL A 58 26.14 10.49 1.01
C VAL A 58 25.18 10.50 2.21
N HIS A 59 25.37 9.57 3.13
CA HIS A 59 24.63 9.54 4.39
C HIS A 59 25.43 8.78 5.47
N GLY A 60 25.37 9.25 6.71
CA GLY A 60 26.09 8.60 7.83
C GLY A 60 27.62 8.50 7.63
N GLY A 61 28.21 9.36 6.79
CA GLY A 61 29.63 9.32 6.43
C GLY A 61 30.00 8.31 5.33
N GLY A 62 29.04 7.53 4.82
CA GLY A 62 29.23 6.59 3.71
C GLY A 62 28.74 7.13 2.37
N PHE A 63 29.27 6.60 1.27
CA PHE A 63 28.84 6.91 -0.09
C PHE A 63 28.06 5.74 -0.67
N TYR A 64 26.90 6.04 -1.25
CA TYR A 64 26.01 5.10 -1.91
C TYR A 64 26.01 5.40 -3.41
N ASN A 65 26.05 4.35 -4.23
CA ASN A 65 25.84 4.45 -5.66
C ASN A 65 24.66 3.58 -6.11
N PRO A 66 23.40 4.00 -5.87
CA PRO A 66 22.24 3.26 -6.37
C PRO A 66 22.26 3.19 -7.89
N GLN A 67 21.97 2.00 -8.42
CA GLN A 67 21.93 1.71 -9.84
C GLN A 67 20.57 1.12 -10.18
N LYS A 68 19.88 1.73 -11.16
CA LYS A 68 18.59 1.26 -11.67
C LYS A 68 18.81 0.56 -13.01
N TYR A 69 18.22 -0.63 -13.09
CA TYR A 69 18.15 -1.46 -14.28
C TYR A 69 16.67 -1.52 -14.68
N MET A 70 16.33 -1.27 -15.95
CA MET A 70 14.94 -1.33 -16.41
C MET A 70 14.38 -2.76 -16.45
N VAL A 71 15.27 -3.75 -16.50
CA VAL A 71 14.95 -5.17 -16.40
C VAL A 71 15.89 -5.84 -15.42
N ALA A 72 15.49 -6.99 -14.87
CA ALA A 72 16.33 -7.74 -13.96
C ALA A 72 17.72 -8.04 -14.59
N PRO A 73 18.82 -7.80 -13.88
CA PRO A 73 20.15 -8.12 -14.38
C PRO A 73 20.30 -9.63 -14.54
N ARG A 74 21.23 -10.06 -15.43
CA ARG A 74 21.46 -11.50 -15.70
C ARG A 74 21.80 -12.31 -14.46
N LYS A 75 22.42 -11.69 -13.46
CA LYS A 75 22.79 -12.32 -12.20
C LYS A 75 22.76 -11.31 -11.06
N ILE A 76 22.10 -11.67 -9.97
CA ILE A 76 22.12 -10.94 -8.69
C ILE A 76 23.05 -11.73 -7.77
N HIS A 77 24.19 -11.15 -7.42
CA HIS A 77 25.24 -11.82 -6.65
C HIS A 77 25.09 -11.72 -5.13
N THR A 78 24.12 -10.93 -4.68
CA THR A 78 23.86 -10.61 -3.27
C THR A 78 22.41 -10.93 -2.94
N GLU A 79 22.07 -10.85 -1.65
CA GLU A 79 20.68 -10.93 -1.22
C GLU A 79 19.86 -9.79 -1.84
N LEU A 80 18.69 -10.13 -2.35
CA LEU A 80 17.74 -9.17 -2.89
C LEU A 80 16.85 -8.68 -1.75
N HIS A 81 17.05 -7.44 -1.32
CA HIS A 81 16.13 -6.77 -0.43
C HIS A 81 14.98 -6.17 -1.23
N TRP A 82 13.76 -6.62 -0.92
CA TRP A 82 12.53 -6.09 -1.51
C TRP A 82 11.73 -5.37 -0.43
N PHE A 83 11.50 -4.07 -0.63
CA PHE A 83 10.78 -3.16 0.27
C PHE A 83 9.25 -3.33 0.15
N TYR A 84 8.76 -4.55 0.37
CA TYR A 84 7.32 -4.81 0.39
C TYR A 84 6.76 -4.77 1.81
N TRP A 85 7.55 -5.14 2.81
CA TRP A 85 7.09 -5.34 4.18
C TRP A 85 6.44 -4.11 4.80
N GLU A 86 6.88 -2.91 4.45
CA GLU A 86 6.30 -1.66 4.91
C GLU A 86 4.82 -1.60 4.51
N SER A 87 4.53 -1.79 3.22
CA SER A 87 3.17 -1.80 2.69
C SER A 87 2.31 -2.95 3.23
N TYR A 88 2.86 -4.17 3.29
CA TYR A 88 2.14 -5.35 3.80
C TYR A 88 1.82 -5.19 5.29
N SER A 89 2.75 -4.67 6.09
CA SER A 89 2.53 -4.45 7.53
C SER A 89 1.52 -3.35 7.79
N THR A 90 1.51 -2.27 6.99
CA THR A 90 0.46 -1.25 7.06
C THR A 90 -0.90 -1.84 6.72
N TRP A 91 -1.00 -2.65 5.66
CA TRP A 91 -2.25 -3.30 5.28
C TRP A 91 -2.75 -4.25 6.38
N LEU A 92 -1.89 -5.13 6.89
CA LEU A 92 -2.25 -6.09 7.94
C LEU A 92 -2.70 -5.38 9.23
N SER A 93 -1.95 -4.39 9.68
CA SER A 93 -2.30 -3.61 10.88
C SER A 93 -3.57 -2.78 10.68
N GLY A 94 -3.78 -2.22 9.49
CA GLY A 94 -5.01 -1.50 9.14
C GLY A 94 -6.23 -2.40 9.11
N PHE A 95 -6.10 -3.61 8.54
CA PHE A 95 -7.18 -4.60 8.52
C PHE A 95 -7.48 -5.15 9.92
N ALA A 96 -6.45 -5.33 10.76
CA ALA A 96 -6.63 -5.69 12.17
C ALA A 96 -7.39 -4.58 12.93
N LEU A 97 -7.05 -3.30 12.72
CA LEU A 97 -7.82 -2.18 13.28
C LEU A 97 -9.26 -2.16 12.77
N PHE A 98 -9.46 -2.38 11.47
CA PHE A 98 -10.80 -2.49 10.89
C PHE A 98 -11.62 -3.57 11.59
N THR A 99 -11.02 -4.74 11.80
CA THR A 99 -11.68 -5.86 12.47
C THR A 99 -12.03 -5.54 13.93
N VAL A 100 -11.07 -5.04 14.72
CA VAL A 100 -11.28 -4.79 16.15
C VAL A 100 -12.23 -3.61 16.39
N LEU A 101 -12.08 -2.53 15.62
CA LEU A 101 -12.86 -1.31 15.84
C LEU A 101 -14.23 -1.40 15.17
N TYR A 102 -14.30 -1.83 13.92
CA TYR A 102 -15.53 -1.72 13.15
C TYR A 102 -16.32 -3.03 13.08
N LEU A 103 -15.66 -4.20 13.09
CA LEU A 103 -16.41 -5.47 13.05
C LEU A 103 -16.80 -5.96 14.45
N TRP A 104 -15.86 -6.00 15.39
CA TRP A 104 -16.14 -6.45 16.76
C TRP A 104 -17.02 -5.46 17.54
N ASN A 105 -16.87 -4.16 17.28
CA ASN A 105 -17.65 -3.09 17.92
C ASN A 105 -18.61 -2.39 16.93
N ALA A 106 -19.15 -3.13 15.94
CA ALA A 106 -19.99 -2.60 14.87
C ALA A 106 -21.19 -1.77 15.36
N GLY A 107 -21.86 -2.21 16.44
CA GLY A 107 -23.00 -1.47 16.99
C GLY A 107 -22.66 -0.05 17.47
N THR A 108 -21.39 0.20 17.83
CA THR A 108 -20.91 1.51 18.28
C THR A 108 -20.32 2.34 17.14
N PHE A 109 -19.56 1.70 16.25
CA PHE A 109 -18.75 2.41 15.25
C PHE A 109 -19.29 2.35 13.81
N LEU A 110 -20.23 1.46 13.51
CA LEU A 110 -20.85 1.33 12.17
C LEU A 110 -22.34 1.67 12.14
N VAL A 111 -23.05 1.57 13.28
CA VAL A 111 -24.51 1.74 13.32
C VAL A 111 -24.89 3.12 13.85
N ASP A 112 -25.58 3.90 13.02
CA ASP A 112 -26.33 5.07 13.46
C ASP A 112 -27.82 4.73 13.58
N ARG A 113 -28.27 4.57 14.82
CA ARG A 113 -29.65 4.18 15.14
C ARG A 113 -30.68 5.26 14.80
N GLN A 114 -30.28 6.52 14.66
CA GLN A 114 -31.21 7.58 14.27
C GLN A 114 -31.59 7.47 12.78
N VAL A 115 -30.70 6.90 11.96
CA VAL A 115 -30.92 6.65 10.54
C VAL A 115 -31.53 5.26 10.33
N HIS A 116 -30.90 4.20 10.87
CA HIS A 116 -31.39 2.83 10.77
C HIS A 116 -30.77 1.94 11.86
N ASP A 117 -31.61 1.26 12.63
CA ASP A 117 -31.17 0.37 13.72
C ASP A 117 -30.78 -1.03 13.21
N TRP A 118 -29.62 -1.10 12.54
CA TRP A 118 -29.00 -2.37 12.14
C TRP A 118 -28.58 -3.18 13.37
N SER A 119 -28.69 -4.50 13.31
CA SER A 119 -27.93 -5.35 14.24
C SER A 119 -26.42 -5.22 13.93
N GLY A 120 -25.57 -5.30 14.96
CA GLY A 120 -24.12 -5.18 14.77
C GLY A 120 -23.54 -6.21 13.80
N SER A 121 -24.08 -7.44 13.80
CA SER A 121 -23.67 -8.49 12.84
C SER A 121 -24.08 -8.17 11.41
N ALA A 122 -25.28 -7.62 11.20
CA ALA A 122 -25.72 -7.20 9.87
C ALA A 122 -24.86 -6.04 9.34
N ALA A 123 -24.53 -5.06 10.19
CA ALA A 123 -23.66 -3.95 9.81
C ALA A 123 -22.23 -4.42 9.46
N GLY A 124 -21.66 -5.31 10.27
CA GLY A 124 -20.35 -5.92 9.99
C GLY A 124 -20.34 -6.75 8.70
N ALA A 125 -21.38 -7.55 8.45
CA ALA A 125 -21.53 -8.33 7.23
C ALA A 125 -21.68 -7.42 6.00
N ALA A 126 -22.43 -6.32 6.11
CA ALA A 126 -22.54 -5.32 5.05
C ALA A 126 -21.20 -4.66 4.74
N ALA A 127 -20.41 -4.28 5.76
CA ALA A 127 -19.08 -3.69 5.56
C ALA A 127 -18.13 -4.63 4.81
N LEU A 128 -18.11 -5.92 5.18
CA LEU A 128 -17.34 -6.94 4.45
C LEU A 128 -17.89 -7.19 3.04
N GLY A 129 -19.21 -7.21 2.89
CA GLY A 129 -19.88 -7.36 1.61
C GLY A 129 -19.54 -6.23 0.65
N PHE A 130 -19.51 -4.98 1.12
CA PHE A 130 -19.05 -3.83 0.36
C PHE A 130 -17.61 -3.98 -0.10
N LEU A 131 -16.70 -4.40 0.79
CA LEU A 131 -15.30 -4.62 0.44
C LEU A 131 -15.15 -5.64 -0.71
N VAL A 132 -15.85 -6.77 -0.63
CA VAL A 132 -15.81 -7.82 -1.66
C VAL A 132 -16.49 -7.37 -2.96
N ALA A 133 -17.65 -6.72 -2.86
CA ALA A 133 -18.41 -6.26 -4.01
C ALA A 133 -17.65 -5.20 -4.81
N PHE A 134 -17.03 -4.23 -4.14
CA PHE A 134 -16.24 -3.19 -4.81
C PHE A 134 -14.92 -3.74 -5.37
N TRP A 135 -14.31 -4.73 -4.70
CA TRP A 135 -13.18 -5.44 -5.30
C TRP A 135 -13.57 -6.15 -6.61
N ALA A 136 -14.69 -6.87 -6.63
CA ALA A 136 -15.17 -7.56 -7.82
C ALA A 136 -15.57 -6.57 -8.93
N LEU A 137 -16.23 -5.46 -8.57
CA LEU A 137 -16.56 -4.39 -9.50
C LEU A 137 -15.31 -3.77 -10.12
N TYR A 138 -14.30 -3.45 -9.30
CA TYR A 138 -13.03 -2.92 -9.77
C TYR A 138 -12.31 -3.90 -10.70
N ASP A 139 -12.21 -5.18 -10.32
CA ASP A 139 -11.61 -6.22 -11.15
C ASP A 139 -12.32 -6.35 -12.50
N LEU A 140 -13.66 -6.32 -12.50
CA LEU A 140 -14.46 -6.34 -13.73
C LEU A 140 -14.20 -5.11 -14.61
N ILE A 141 -14.17 -3.91 -14.04
CA ILE A 141 -13.86 -2.66 -14.76
C ILE A 141 -12.48 -2.77 -15.42
N CYS A 142 -11.45 -3.16 -14.66
CA CYS A 142 -10.09 -3.28 -15.16
C CYS A 142 -9.97 -4.33 -16.27
N ARG A 143 -10.62 -5.49 -16.13
CA ARG A 143 -10.57 -6.57 -17.14
C ARG A 143 -11.32 -6.23 -18.42
N THR A 144 -12.43 -5.48 -18.33
CA THR A 144 -13.31 -5.21 -19.47
C THR A 144 -12.94 -3.93 -20.22
N LEU A 145 -12.48 -2.90 -19.51
CA LEU A 145 -12.17 -1.58 -20.05
C LEU A 145 -10.67 -1.32 -20.16
N GLY A 146 -9.85 -1.89 -19.26
CA GLY A 146 -8.42 -1.57 -19.16
C GLY A 146 -7.58 -2.00 -20.36
N GLN A 147 -8.00 -3.01 -21.11
CA GLN A 147 -7.28 -3.52 -22.30
C GLN A 147 -7.68 -2.84 -23.62
N ARG A 148 -8.52 -1.78 -23.57
CA ARG A 148 -9.01 -1.06 -24.75
C ARG A 148 -8.13 0.14 -25.07
N GLU A 149 -8.30 0.71 -26.26
CA GLU A 149 -7.74 2.01 -26.59
C GLU A 149 -8.29 3.07 -25.60
N ARG A 150 -7.38 3.83 -24.97
CA ARG A 150 -7.69 4.74 -23.85
C ARG A 150 -8.27 4.05 -22.61
N GLY A 151 -7.94 2.77 -22.38
CA GLY A 151 -8.43 1.97 -21.26
C GLY A 151 -8.23 2.63 -19.89
N GLU A 152 -7.10 3.30 -19.66
CA GLU A 152 -6.83 4.03 -18.41
C GLU A 152 -7.88 5.10 -18.11
N LEU A 153 -8.28 5.89 -19.11
CA LEU A 153 -9.29 6.94 -18.97
C LEU A 153 -10.69 6.34 -18.75
N LEU A 154 -11.01 5.24 -19.44
CA LEU A 154 -12.27 4.53 -19.26
C LEU A 154 -12.38 3.90 -17.88
N VAL A 155 -11.33 3.25 -17.40
CA VAL A 155 -11.25 2.70 -16.03
C VAL A 155 -11.39 3.82 -15.00
N GLY A 156 -10.64 4.92 -15.16
CA GLY A 156 -10.72 6.07 -14.26
C GLY A 156 -12.13 6.66 -14.18
N ALA A 157 -12.78 6.85 -15.33
CA ALA A 157 -14.16 7.35 -15.39
C ALA A 157 -15.17 6.39 -14.76
N ALA A 158 -15.05 5.08 -15.05
CA ALA A 158 -15.94 4.06 -14.50
C ALA A 158 -15.79 3.91 -12.97
N VAL A 159 -14.55 3.95 -12.46
CA VAL A 159 -14.29 3.93 -11.01
C VAL A 159 -14.83 5.20 -10.35
N ALA A 160 -14.62 6.38 -10.95
CA ALA A 160 -15.16 7.63 -10.41
C ALA A 160 -16.70 7.57 -10.32
N LEU A 161 -17.37 7.05 -11.35
CA LEU A 161 -18.82 6.87 -11.34
C LEU A 161 -19.29 5.82 -10.32
N ALA A 162 -18.49 4.78 -10.06
CA ALA A 162 -18.83 3.75 -9.08
C ALA A 162 -18.73 4.23 -7.63
N VAL A 163 -17.89 5.23 -7.36
CA VAL A 163 -17.60 5.74 -6.01
C VAL A 163 -18.48 6.94 -5.63
N VAL A 164 -18.94 7.73 -6.62
CA VAL A 164 -19.79 8.92 -6.44
C VAL A 164 -21.27 8.53 -6.50
#